data_AF-A0A2L0N288-F1
#
_entry.id   AF-A0A2L0N288-F1
#
_cell.length_a   1.000
_cell.length_b   1.000
_cell.length_c   1.000
_cell.angle_alpha   90.00
_cell.angle_beta   90.00
_cell.angle_gamma   90.00
#
_symmetry.space_group_name_H-M   'P 1'
#
loop_
_entity.id
_entity.type
_entity.pdbx_description
1 polymer ?
#
loop_
_entity_poly.entity_id
_entity_poly.type
_entity_poly.pdbx_seq_one_letter_code
_entity_poly.pdbx_strand_id
1 'polypeptide(L)'
;MRDQLKPEAGQPPALPGQRRPPPRETGSGEVAERLALLDHATRRVNSALDLAATLRNICRVLVPTLADAAIVHLRDPLPNVEREPGFPDELRIHHSLGTRLGRRGRPTAGGDHRGSRHGSRYGSRSTADTGPATPVTRGGALAHTLLSRRPAEAAVLGTAGRDDGTTDRATERTTELLRELYGARGLARLGAGSSVLALPLRGRKAVLGLLVLIRRPPERTGRPGFDAADTATAAHLTTQAGLAVDTALRYAREWEIANELQRSMLPLRLPQPHGVRLSQRYLPGERGAQVGGDWYDAVPLPGNRVALIVGDVMGHSLTSAAIMGQLRTSAQTLAALDLPPHEVLYHLDEQAQRLGREQHLATCVYAVYDPIANRVVLANAGHVPPVLVRPDGTAELLELDSGAPIGVGGVDFSSVELPAPPGSALLLFTDGLVETRNRPISDGLELLRARLATVQPQAPEQLCQEALRILPPGDRGDDIALLAACFDGIPAGDVAHWYLQPRNETPGRARRLAAHTLRRWGLEGLSEATELMVSELVTNAVQHATRPVTLSLVRTTRLRCEVGDDSPLLPRPRRTGPEDERGRGLQIVARCAERWGATRLGTGKVVWFEQRLP
;
A
#
# COMPACT_ATOMS: atom_id res chain seq x y z
N MET A 1 -57.65 81.91 28.47
CA MET A 1 -58.06 80.83 29.37
C MET A 1 -56.91 79.82 29.40
N ARG A 2 -56.15 79.59 30.48
CA ARG A 2 -56.48 79.63 31.94
C ARG A 2 -57.79 78.86 32.20
N ASP A 3 -57.91 77.78 32.96
CA ASP A 3 -57.09 77.20 34.05
C ASP A 3 -57.71 75.79 34.39
N GLN A 4 -57.24 74.89 35.27
CA GLN A 4 -56.12 74.84 36.24
C GLN A 4 -55.80 73.36 36.65
N LEU A 5 -54.68 73.17 37.38
CA LEU A 5 -54.43 72.17 38.46
C LEU A 5 -54.38 70.64 38.23
N LYS A 6 -53.25 70.06 38.66
CA LYS A 6 -53.01 68.64 39.02
C LYS A 6 -53.70 68.26 40.34
N PRO A 7 -53.80 66.95 40.65
CA PRO A 7 -53.52 66.42 41.99
C PRO A 7 -52.30 65.47 42.03
N GLU A 8 -51.74 65.28 43.23
CA GLU A 8 -50.50 64.53 43.48
C GLU A 8 -50.72 63.10 44.01
N ALA A 9 -49.71 62.26 43.80
CA ALA A 9 -49.25 61.12 44.60
C ALA A 9 -50.26 60.33 45.48
N GLY A 10 -50.64 59.14 45.02
CA GLY A 10 -51.03 58.01 45.88
C GLY A 10 -50.00 56.88 45.78
N GLN A 11 -49.50 56.37 46.91
CA GLN A 11 -48.58 55.22 46.94
C GLN A 11 -49.30 53.91 46.55
N PRO A 12 -48.68 53.01 45.75
CA PRO A 12 -49.22 51.68 45.50
C PRO A 12 -49.03 50.75 46.73
N PRO A 13 -49.92 49.78 46.95
CA PRO A 13 -49.91 48.92 48.14
C PRO A 13 -48.78 47.87 48.11
N ALA A 14 -48.40 47.41 49.30
CA ALA A 14 -47.33 46.42 49.49
C ALA A 14 -47.68 45.04 48.92
N LEU A 15 -46.71 44.42 48.22
CA LEU A 15 -46.81 43.06 47.70
C LEU A 15 -46.73 42.02 48.84
N PRO A 16 -47.53 40.94 48.81
CA PRO A 16 -47.47 39.87 49.80
C PRO A 16 -46.16 39.09 49.70
N GLY A 17 -45.66 38.65 50.86
CA GLY A 17 -44.28 38.20 51.04
C GLY A 17 -43.83 36.99 50.20
N GLN A 18 -42.54 36.99 49.88
CA GLN A 18 -41.86 35.91 49.17
C GLN A 18 -42.02 34.56 49.92
N ARG A 19 -42.77 33.62 49.33
CA ARG A 19 -42.60 32.21 49.70
C ARG A 19 -41.19 31.77 49.26
N ARG A 20 -40.41 31.23 50.20
CA ARG A 20 -39.13 30.57 49.88
C ARG A 20 -39.37 29.53 48.76
N PRO A 21 -38.50 29.45 47.74
CA PRO A 21 -38.55 28.32 46.82
C PRO A 21 -38.29 27.02 47.60
N PRO A 22 -38.87 25.88 47.18
CA PRO A 22 -38.49 24.60 47.74
C PRO A 22 -36.99 24.35 47.49
N PRO A 23 -36.31 23.56 48.35
CA PRO A 23 -34.91 23.21 48.12
C PRO A 23 -34.78 22.53 46.75
N ARG A 24 -33.80 22.98 45.94
CA ARG A 24 -33.49 22.35 44.65
C ARG A 24 -33.12 20.89 44.90
N GLU A 25 -33.82 19.98 44.23
CA GLU A 25 -33.42 18.58 44.15
C GLU A 25 -32.05 18.48 43.45
N THR A 26 -31.00 18.23 44.23
CA THR A 26 -29.62 18.18 43.75
C THR A 26 -29.36 17.06 42.74
N GLY A 27 -30.22 16.04 42.66
CA GLY A 27 -30.06 14.91 41.73
C GLY A 27 -30.33 15.21 40.26
N SER A 28 -31.19 16.17 39.92
CA SER A 28 -31.58 16.41 38.51
C SER A 28 -30.46 17.02 37.66
N GLY A 29 -29.67 17.94 38.24
CA GLY A 29 -28.51 18.54 37.59
C GLY A 29 -27.39 17.54 37.35
N GLU A 30 -27.06 16.71 38.35
CA GLU A 30 -26.04 15.67 38.24
C GLU A 30 -26.37 14.61 37.18
N VAL A 31 -27.64 14.24 37.01
CA VAL A 31 -28.06 13.29 35.97
C VAL A 31 -27.93 13.91 34.58
N ALA A 32 -28.33 15.17 34.40
CA ALA A 32 -28.18 15.88 33.13
C ALA A 32 -26.69 16.05 32.74
N GLU A 33 -25.83 16.39 33.69
CA GLU A 33 -24.39 16.54 33.47
C GLU A 33 -23.72 15.19 33.12
N ARG A 34 -24.10 14.09 33.81
CA ARG A 34 -23.64 12.73 33.47
C ARG A 34 -24.12 12.30 32.08
N LEU A 35 -25.36 12.60 31.67
CA LEU A 35 -25.86 12.28 30.34
C LEU A 35 -25.13 13.07 29.24
N ALA A 36 -24.87 14.37 29.46
CA ALA A 36 -24.10 15.19 28.54
C ALA A 36 -22.65 14.69 28.38
N LEU A 37 -22.03 14.23 29.48
CA LEU A 37 -20.72 13.59 29.45
C LEU A 37 -20.74 12.29 28.62
N LEU A 38 -21.73 11.41 28.82
CA LEU A 38 -21.87 10.16 28.08
C LEU A 38 -22.04 10.39 26.57
N ASP A 39 -22.84 11.38 26.17
CA ASP A 39 -23.03 11.72 24.75
C ASP A 39 -21.75 12.32 24.12
N HIS A 40 -21.10 13.30 24.78
CA HIS A 40 -19.84 13.86 24.30
C HIS A 40 -18.75 12.78 24.17
N ALA A 41 -18.66 11.90 25.17
CA ALA A 41 -17.77 10.76 25.18
C ALA A 41 -18.02 9.82 23.99
N THR A 42 -19.27 9.42 23.78
CA THR A 42 -19.67 8.48 22.73
C THR A 42 -19.37 9.05 21.34
N ARG A 43 -19.72 10.32 21.10
CA ARG A 43 -19.40 11.01 19.84
C ARG A 43 -17.89 11.07 19.57
N ARG A 44 -17.08 11.33 20.60
CA ARG A 44 -15.62 11.45 20.48
C ARG A 44 -14.88 10.12 20.40
N VAL A 45 -15.40 9.06 21.00
CA VAL A 45 -14.85 7.69 20.87
C VAL A 45 -15.15 7.11 19.49
N ASN A 46 -16.34 7.37 18.94
CA ASN A 46 -16.74 6.88 17.62
C ASN A 46 -16.28 7.78 16.46
N SER A 47 -15.59 8.90 16.71
CA SER A 47 -15.13 9.83 15.65
C SER A 47 -13.88 9.35 14.91
N ALA A 48 -13.40 8.14 15.15
CA ALA A 48 -12.14 7.62 14.59
C ALA A 48 -12.26 6.14 14.22
N LEU A 49 -11.71 5.81 13.04
CA LEU A 49 -11.54 4.42 12.57
C LEU A 49 -10.09 3.90 12.75
N ASP A 50 -9.15 4.78 13.12
CA ASP A 50 -7.79 4.42 13.54
C ASP A 50 -7.78 3.95 15.00
N LEU A 51 -7.27 2.74 15.25
CA LEU A 51 -7.09 2.17 16.58
C LEU A 51 -6.36 3.13 17.53
N ALA A 52 -5.28 3.77 17.07
CA ALA A 52 -4.46 4.62 17.94
C ALA A 52 -5.21 5.92 18.32
N ALA A 53 -5.98 6.50 17.40
CA ALA A 53 -6.85 7.64 17.64
C ALA A 53 -7.99 7.29 18.59
N THR A 54 -8.63 6.14 18.40
CA THR A 54 -9.68 5.62 19.28
C THR A 54 -9.17 5.47 20.70
N LEU A 55 -8.01 4.81 20.91
CA LEU A 55 -7.38 4.67 22.22
C LEU A 55 -7.01 6.02 22.87
N ARG A 56 -6.48 6.97 22.09
CA ARG A 56 -6.21 8.35 22.58
C ARG A 56 -7.49 9.06 23.01
N ASN A 57 -8.57 8.93 22.25
CA ASN A 57 -9.84 9.57 22.54
C ASN A 57 -10.51 8.98 23.79
N ILE A 58 -10.50 7.65 23.94
CA ILE A 58 -10.97 6.96 25.15
C ILE A 58 -10.27 7.51 26.40
N CYS A 59 -8.93 7.52 26.43
CA CYS A 59 -8.19 8.02 27.59
C CYS A 59 -8.42 9.53 27.85
N ARG A 60 -8.53 10.36 26.80
CA ARG A 60 -8.80 11.82 26.93
C ARG A 60 -10.22 12.15 27.39
N VAL A 61 -11.18 11.25 27.19
CA VAL A 61 -12.54 11.39 27.72
C VAL A 61 -12.56 11.03 29.22
N LEU A 62 -11.84 9.97 29.60
CA LEU A 62 -11.84 9.43 30.96
C LEU A 62 -10.93 10.21 31.92
N VAL A 63 -9.87 10.84 31.41
CA VAL A 63 -8.93 11.66 32.18
C VAL A 63 -9.00 13.12 31.69
N PRO A 64 -9.31 14.11 32.56
CA PRO A 64 -9.41 14.02 34.02
C PRO A 64 -10.82 13.71 34.56
N THR A 65 -11.79 13.37 33.71
CA THR A 65 -13.21 13.40 34.10
C THR A 65 -13.58 12.37 35.18
N LEU A 66 -13.24 11.09 34.97
CA LEU A 66 -13.52 10.01 35.91
C LEU A 66 -12.28 9.52 36.66
N ALA A 67 -11.08 9.70 36.11
CA ALA A 67 -9.82 9.18 36.66
C ALA A 67 -8.65 10.16 36.49
N ASP A 68 -7.62 10.03 37.33
CA ASP A 68 -6.36 10.80 37.21
C ASP A 68 -5.39 10.17 36.20
N ALA A 69 -5.55 8.87 35.95
CA ALA A 69 -4.82 8.14 34.93
C ALA A 69 -5.64 6.97 34.36
N ALA A 70 -5.33 6.61 33.12
CA ALA A 70 -5.92 5.50 32.39
C ALA A 70 -4.83 4.70 31.66
N ILE A 71 -4.96 3.38 31.63
CA ILE A 71 -4.07 2.45 30.90
C ILE A 71 -4.95 1.48 30.13
N VAL A 72 -4.74 1.38 28.81
CA VAL A 72 -5.40 0.39 27.96
C VAL A 72 -4.42 -0.72 27.62
N HIS A 73 -4.75 -1.92 28.06
CA HIS A 73 -4.17 -3.17 27.62
C HIS A 73 -5.04 -3.79 26.53
N LEU A 74 -4.44 -4.30 25.46
CA LEU A 74 -5.11 -5.16 24.48
C LEU A 74 -4.41 -6.51 24.41
N ARG A 75 -5.11 -7.52 23.87
CA ARG A 75 -4.52 -8.83 23.63
C ARG A 75 -3.37 -8.74 22.64
N ASP A 76 -2.32 -9.52 22.89
CA ASP A 76 -1.18 -9.71 22.00
C ASP A 76 -1.05 -11.22 21.68
N PRO A 77 -1.14 -11.65 20.40
CA PRO A 77 -1.52 -10.84 19.24
C PRO A 77 -2.96 -10.30 19.34
N LEU A 78 -3.21 -9.19 18.64
CA LEU A 78 -4.55 -8.61 18.53
C LEU A 78 -5.55 -9.64 17.93
N PRO A 79 -6.78 -9.71 18.44
CA PRO A 79 -7.73 -10.74 18.06
C PRO A 79 -8.33 -10.46 16.67
N ASN A 80 -8.53 -11.50 15.86
CA ASN A 80 -9.46 -11.39 14.74
C ASN A 80 -10.89 -11.32 15.30
N VAL A 81 -11.50 -10.13 15.23
CA VAL A 81 -12.83 -9.82 15.78
C VAL A 81 -14.00 -10.47 15.02
N GLU A 82 -13.76 -10.98 13.81
CA GLU A 82 -14.78 -11.68 13.02
C GLU A 82 -15.04 -13.11 13.51
N ARG A 83 -14.02 -13.74 14.10
CA ARG A 83 -14.05 -15.09 14.66
C ARG A 83 -14.07 -15.03 16.19
N GLU A 84 -14.32 -16.15 16.86
CA GLU A 84 -14.02 -16.23 18.30
C GLU A 84 -12.50 -16.38 18.49
N PRO A 85 -11.81 -15.42 19.14
CA PRO A 85 -10.34 -15.36 19.14
C PRO A 85 -9.69 -16.30 20.18
N GLY A 86 -10.40 -17.33 20.64
CA GLY A 86 -9.90 -18.27 21.65
C GLY A 86 -9.48 -17.62 22.97
N PHE A 87 -8.68 -18.36 23.75
CA PHE A 87 -8.13 -17.90 25.02
C PHE A 87 -7.13 -16.74 24.80
N PRO A 88 -7.12 -15.68 25.62
CA PRO A 88 -6.11 -14.63 25.56
C PRO A 88 -4.77 -15.15 26.07
N ASP A 89 -3.73 -15.18 25.22
CA ASP A 89 -2.41 -15.67 25.62
C ASP A 89 -1.61 -14.59 26.38
N GLU A 90 -1.53 -13.37 25.84
CA GLU A 90 -0.84 -12.24 26.47
C GLU A 90 -1.69 -10.95 26.39
N LEU A 91 -1.41 -9.99 27.29
CA LEU A 91 -1.87 -8.60 27.21
C LEU A 91 -0.68 -7.63 27.13
N ARG A 92 -0.75 -6.65 26.23
CA ARG A 92 0.24 -5.56 26.08
C ARG A 92 -0.41 -4.19 26.32
N ILE A 93 0.32 -3.24 26.87
CA ILE A 93 -0.13 -1.84 26.99
C ILE A 93 -0.08 -1.16 25.61
N HIS A 94 -1.24 -0.78 25.07
CA HIS A 94 -1.34 -0.03 23.81
C HIS A 94 -1.47 1.49 24.03
N HIS A 95 -2.03 1.94 25.16
CA HIS A 95 -2.06 3.37 25.46
C HIS A 95 -2.08 3.65 26.97
N SER A 96 -1.53 4.78 27.39
CA SER A 96 -1.65 5.26 28.77
C SER A 96 -1.60 6.79 28.85
N LEU A 97 -2.33 7.35 29.80
CA LEU A 97 -2.42 8.78 30.08
C LEU A 97 -2.41 9.01 31.60
N GLY A 98 -1.77 10.10 32.06
CA GLY A 98 -1.71 10.45 33.49
C GLY A 98 -0.75 9.63 34.37
N THR A 99 -0.09 8.60 33.81
CA THR A 99 0.78 7.68 34.56
C THR A 99 2.01 7.20 33.76
N ARG A 100 3.02 6.69 34.49
CA ARG A 100 4.21 6.00 33.95
C ARG A 100 4.21 4.49 34.28
N LEU A 101 3.12 3.96 34.86
CA LEU A 101 3.01 2.53 35.17
C LEU A 101 3.21 1.68 33.91
N GLY A 102 3.88 0.53 34.05
CA GLY A 102 4.10 -0.42 32.95
C GLY A 102 5.05 0.03 31.82
N ARG A 103 5.50 1.29 31.77
CA ARG A 103 6.47 1.77 30.78
C ARG A 103 7.90 1.48 31.22
N ARG A 104 8.74 0.92 30.34
CA ARG A 104 10.18 0.78 30.60
C ARG A 104 10.86 2.16 30.62
N GLY A 105 11.91 2.29 31.42
CA GLY A 105 12.90 3.36 31.23
C GLY A 105 13.63 3.19 29.90
N ARG A 106 14.29 4.25 29.42
CA ARG A 106 15.09 4.28 28.18
C ARG A 106 15.97 3.02 28.08
N PRO A 107 16.04 2.31 26.93
CA PRO A 107 16.91 1.16 26.80
C PRO A 107 18.37 1.60 26.96
N THR A 108 19.07 1.00 27.91
CA THR A 108 20.53 1.04 27.98
C THR A 108 21.09 0.21 26.82
N ALA A 109 22.05 0.76 26.08
CA ALA A 109 22.72 0.02 25.01
C ALA A 109 23.50 -1.16 25.60
N GLY A 110 23.41 -2.33 24.97
CA GLY A 110 24.04 -3.58 25.41
C GLY A 110 23.05 -4.56 26.03
N GLY A 111 22.59 -5.53 25.23
CA GLY A 111 21.64 -6.56 25.64
C GLY A 111 21.11 -7.32 24.44
N ASP A 112 21.84 -8.35 24.02
CA ASP A 112 21.52 -9.11 22.81
C ASP A 112 20.31 -10.03 23.06
N HIS A 113 19.16 -9.67 22.47
CA HIS A 113 17.95 -10.48 22.49
C HIS A 113 17.56 -10.84 21.06
N ARG A 114 18.08 -11.99 20.62
CA ARG A 114 17.56 -12.74 19.46
C ARG A 114 16.19 -13.32 19.80
N GLY A 115 15.17 -12.46 19.80
CA GLY A 115 13.79 -12.81 20.06
C GLY A 115 12.86 -12.08 19.11
N SER A 116 12.41 -12.79 18.07
CA SER A 116 11.24 -12.47 17.25
C SER A 116 10.98 -10.98 16.94
N ARG A 117 11.71 -10.42 15.96
CA ARG A 117 11.26 -9.19 15.25
C ARG A 117 10.07 -9.52 14.34
N HIS A 118 8.93 -9.89 14.94
CA HIS A 118 7.65 -9.76 14.28
C HIS A 118 7.34 -8.27 14.16
N GLY A 119 7.65 -7.69 13.00
CA GLY A 119 7.09 -6.39 12.65
C GLY A 119 5.57 -6.47 12.76
N SER A 120 4.95 -5.45 13.35
CA SER A 120 3.49 -5.42 13.57
C SER A 120 2.78 -5.81 12.28
N ARG A 121 2.05 -6.94 12.31
CA ARG A 121 1.23 -7.39 11.17
C ARG A 121 0.08 -6.42 10.88
N TYR A 122 -0.18 -5.47 11.79
CA TYR A 122 -1.29 -4.53 11.78
C TYR A 122 -0.79 -3.07 11.72
N GLY A 123 -0.11 -2.70 10.63
CA GLY A 123 0.19 -1.32 10.26
C GLY A 123 1.51 -0.70 10.77
N SER A 124 2.26 -0.10 9.85
CA SER A 124 3.51 0.62 10.11
C SER A 124 3.31 2.07 10.55
N ARG A 125 2.75 2.29 11.75
CA ARG A 125 2.84 3.57 12.52
C ARG A 125 2.28 3.47 13.95
N SER A 126 2.22 2.27 14.53
CA SER A 126 1.85 2.10 15.94
C SER A 126 2.87 2.78 16.86
N THR A 127 2.51 3.93 17.42
CA THR A 127 3.30 4.66 18.43
C THR A 127 3.17 4.06 19.84
N ALA A 128 2.70 2.81 19.95
CA ALA A 128 2.27 2.15 21.17
C ALA A 128 3.27 1.13 21.75
N ASP A 129 4.41 0.90 21.10
CA ASP A 129 5.30 -0.23 21.42
C ASP A 129 6.23 0.06 22.64
N THR A 130 5.65 0.26 23.84
CA THR A 130 6.39 0.77 25.02
C THR A 130 6.11 0.08 26.37
N GLY A 131 5.45 -1.09 26.39
CA GLY A 131 5.27 -1.92 27.59
C GLY A 131 5.59 -3.40 27.32
N PRO A 132 6.01 -4.19 28.34
CA PRO A 132 6.15 -5.63 28.18
C PRO A 132 4.78 -6.30 27.99
N ALA A 133 4.74 -7.41 27.27
CA ALA A 133 3.58 -8.29 27.25
C ALA A 133 3.49 -9.07 28.57
N THR A 134 2.28 -9.24 29.08
CA THR A 134 1.98 -9.97 30.32
C THR A 134 1.24 -11.26 29.96
N PRO A 135 1.77 -12.45 30.28
CA PRO A 135 1.09 -13.70 30.02
C PRO A 135 -0.16 -13.85 30.89
N VAL A 136 -1.25 -14.34 30.29
CA VAL A 136 -2.53 -14.54 30.98
C VAL A 136 -2.62 -16.00 31.42
N THR A 137 -2.37 -16.27 32.71
CA THR A 137 -2.39 -17.63 33.23
C THR A 137 -3.82 -18.16 33.37
N ARG A 138 -4.10 -19.38 32.88
CA ARG A 138 -5.40 -20.05 33.08
C ARG A 138 -5.69 -20.19 34.57
N GLY A 139 -6.84 -19.68 35.02
CA GLY A 139 -7.24 -19.64 36.43
C GLY A 139 -6.79 -18.39 37.20
N GLY A 140 -5.90 -17.57 36.65
CA GLY A 140 -5.46 -16.31 37.26
C GLY A 140 -6.55 -15.24 37.29
N ALA A 141 -6.32 -14.19 38.09
CA ALA A 141 -7.26 -13.09 38.28
C ALA A 141 -7.50 -12.31 36.97
N LEU A 142 -6.46 -12.15 36.14
CA LEU A 142 -6.57 -11.52 34.83
C LEU A 142 -7.43 -12.35 33.86
N ALA A 143 -7.19 -13.66 33.80
CA ALA A 143 -7.98 -14.58 32.97
C ALA A 143 -9.47 -14.56 33.36
N HIS A 144 -9.77 -14.58 34.66
CA HIS A 144 -11.15 -14.51 35.14
C HIS A 144 -11.84 -13.19 34.76
N THR A 145 -11.17 -12.04 34.89
CA THR A 145 -11.76 -10.74 34.54
C THR A 145 -12.04 -10.63 33.04
N LEU A 146 -11.15 -11.15 32.19
CA LEU A 146 -11.38 -11.23 30.74
C LEU A 146 -12.51 -12.20 30.37
N LEU A 147 -12.56 -13.39 30.97
CA LEU A 147 -13.52 -14.45 30.62
C LEU A 147 -14.93 -14.22 31.18
N SER A 148 -15.05 -13.71 32.42
CA SER A 148 -16.35 -13.32 33.00
C SER A 148 -17.00 -12.15 32.26
N ARG A 149 -16.19 -11.40 31.49
CA ARG A 149 -16.55 -10.18 30.78
C ARG A 149 -17.16 -9.10 31.69
N ARG A 150 -17.06 -9.16 33.02
CA ARG A 150 -17.63 -8.16 33.95
C ARG A 150 -16.54 -7.18 34.43
N PRO A 151 -16.88 -5.93 34.78
CA PRO A 151 -16.00 -5.08 35.57
C PRO A 151 -15.47 -5.85 36.78
N ALA A 152 -14.18 -5.70 37.09
CA ALA A 152 -13.70 -5.97 38.43
C ALA A 152 -14.20 -4.85 39.35
N GLU A 153 -14.47 -5.16 40.61
CA GLU A 153 -14.96 -4.17 41.56
C GLU A 153 -13.84 -3.20 41.95
N ALA A 154 -14.22 -1.96 42.29
CA ALA A 154 -13.28 -0.91 42.63
C ALA A 154 -12.50 -1.27 43.89
N ALA A 155 -11.17 -1.23 43.82
CA ALA A 155 -10.29 -1.57 44.93
C ALA A 155 -9.50 -0.35 45.39
N VAL A 156 -9.38 -0.15 46.70
CA VAL A 156 -8.47 0.83 47.30
C VAL A 156 -7.19 0.11 47.73
N LEU A 157 -6.05 0.55 47.24
CA LEU A 157 -4.78 -0.13 47.48
C LEU A 157 -4.21 0.20 48.87
N GLY A 158 -3.76 -0.82 49.60
CA GLY A 158 -3.03 -0.66 50.86
C GLY A 158 -3.89 -0.40 52.09
N THR A 159 -5.21 -0.61 52.03
CA THR A 159 -6.14 -0.49 53.17
C THR A 159 -6.31 -1.77 53.98
N ALA A 160 -5.55 -2.83 53.67
CA ALA A 160 -5.55 -4.08 54.44
C ALA A 160 -5.05 -3.83 55.88
N GLY A 161 -5.98 -3.68 56.83
CA GLY A 161 -5.68 -3.51 58.25
C GLY A 161 -6.29 -2.29 58.96
N ARG A 162 -7.36 -1.67 58.46
CA ARG A 162 -8.15 -0.70 59.23
C ARG A 162 -9.64 -1.03 59.25
N ASP A 163 -10.02 -1.59 60.40
CA ASP A 163 -11.34 -1.85 60.97
C ASP A 163 -12.29 -2.76 60.18
N ASP A 164 -12.85 -3.74 60.92
CA ASP A 164 -13.60 -4.93 60.52
C ASP A 164 -12.87 -5.92 59.57
N GLY A 165 -12.57 -7.10 60.12
CA GLY A 165 -11.68 -8.14 59.56
C GLY A 165 -12.19 -8.92 58.35
N THR A 166 -13.00 -8.30 57.49
CA THR A 166 -13.33 -8.81 56.15
C THR A 166 -12.68 -7.92 55.10
N THR A 167 -11.46 -8.25 54.67
CA THR A 167 -11.00 -7.79 53.36
C THR A 167 -11.99 -8.29 52.33
N ASP A 168 -12.60 -7.37 51.60
CA ASP A 168 -13.51 -7.72 50.52
C ASP A 168 -12.76 -8.55 49.48
N ARG A 169 -13.27 -9.77 49.22
CA ARG A 169 -12.73 -10.71 48.23
C ARG A 169 -12.59 -10.05 46.85
N ALA A 170 -13.42 -9.06 46.53
CA ALA A 170 -13.32 -8.32 45.28
C ALA A 170 -12.12 -7.37 45.26
N THR A 171 -11.81 -6.71 46.38
CA THR A 171 -10.60 -5.89 46.55
C THR A 171 -9.32 -6.74 46.49
N GLU A 172 -9.32 -7.93 47.11
CA GLU A 172 -8.20 -8.88 47.02
C GLU A 172 -7.96 -9.31 45.56
N ARG A 173 -9.04 -9.65 44.84
CA ARG A 173 -8.98 -10.09 43.44
C ARG A 173 -8.50 -9.00 42.47
N THR A 174 -8.98 -7.76 42.62
CA THR A 174 -8.48 -6.64 41.82
C THR A 174 -7.01 -6.35 42.14
N THR A 175 -6.60 -6.49 43.40
CA THR A 175 -5.18 -6.36 43.81
C THR A 175 -4.30 -7.46 43.19
N GLU A 176 -4.79 -8.69 43.10
CA GLU A 176 -4.11 -9.80 42.42
C GLU A 176 -3.99 -9.57 40.90
N LEU A 177 -5.05 -9.13 40.23
CA LEU A 177 -5.01 -8.74 38.81
C LEU A 177 -3.95 -7.65 38.55
N LEU A 178 -3.84 -6.65 39.44
CA LEU A 178 -2.83 -5.59 39.29
C LEU A 178 -1.41 -6.10 39.58
N ARG A 179 -1.28 -7.13 40.43
CA ARG A 179 -0.01 -7.83 40.68
C ARG A 179 0.42 -8.66 39.47
N GLU A 180 -0.51 -9.33 38.79
CA GLU A 180 -0.26 -10.02 37.51
C GLU A 180 0.19 -9.02 36.43
N LEU A 181 -0.50 -7.88 36.25
CA LEU A 181 -0.20 -6.88 35.22
C LEU A 181 1.10 -6.07 35.42
N TYR A 182 1.45 -5.74 36.66
CA TYR A 182 2.52 -4.76 36.94
C TYR A 182 3.61 -5.26 37.89
N GLY A 183 3.44 -6.44 38.48
CA GLY A 183 4.30 -6.97 39.54
C GLY A 183 4.24 -6.17 40.84
N ALA A 184 4.81 -6.72 41.92
CA ALA A 184 4.82 -6.07 43.23
C ALA A 184 5.47 -4.66 43.21
N ARG A 185 6.55 -4.48 42.43
CA ARG A 185 7.21 -3.17 42.26
C ARG A 185 6.37 -2.15 41.49
N GLY A 186 5.51 -2.60 40.57
CA GLY A 186 4.58 -1.73 39.86
C GLY A 186 3.41 -1.31 40.77
N LEU A 187 2.83 -2.27 41.49
CA LEU A 187 1.76 -2.03 42.46
C LEU A 187 2.18 -1.01 43.54
N ALA A 188 3.39 -1.14 44.09
CA ALA A 188 3.95 -0.19 45.06
C ALA A 188 4.07 1.26 44.53
N ARG A 189 4.19 1.47 43.21
CA ARG A 189 4.27 2.82 42.60
C ARG A 189 2.92 3.52 42.51
N LEU A 190 1.80 2.82 42.70
CA LEU A 190 0.48 3.45 42.75
C LEU A 190 0.26 4.19 44.08
N GLY A 191 0.99 3.82 45.14
CA GLY A 191 0.84 4.38 46.48
C GLY A 191 -0.38 3.83 47.23
N ALA A 192 -0.28 3.77 48.56
CA ALA A 192 -1.42 3.44 49.41
C ALA A 192 -2.49 4.54 49.31
N GLY A 193 -3.76 4.15 49.40
CA GLY A 193 -4.92 5.03 49.24
C GLY A 193 -5.38 5.26 47.79
N SER A 194 -4.61 4.81 46.78
CA SER A 194 -5.06 4.90 45.38
C SER A 194 -6.21 3.95 45.10
N SER A 195 -7.28 4.45 44.48
CA SER A 195 -8.44 3.66 44.05
C SER A 195 -8.27 3.25 42.59
N VAL A 196 -8.51 1.98 42.28
CA VAL A 196 -8.29 1.39 40.95
C VAL A 196 -9.51 0.60 40.51
N LEU A 197 -9.89 0.77 39.25
CA LEU A 197 -11.01 0.09 38.61
C LEU A 197 -10.54 -0.57 37.30
N ALA A 198 -10.80 -1.87 37.15
CA ALA A 198 -10.36 -2.65 35.99
C ALA A 198 -11.57 -3.18 35.19
N LEU A 199 -11.66 -2.80 33.92
CA LEU A 199 -12.85 -2.91 33.09
C LEU A 199 -12.52 -3.65 31.79
N PRO A 200 -13.15 -4.80 31.47
CA PRO A 200 -12.87 -5.52 30.23
C PRO A 200 -13.38 -4.76 29.01
N LEU A 201 -12.52 -4.55 28.01
CA LEU A 201 -12.88 -3.95 26.73
C LEU A 201 -13.62 -4.97 25.86
N ARG A 202 -14.95 -4.86 25.84
CA ARG A 202 -15.87 -5.77 25.13
C ARG A 202 -16.06 -5.33 23.68
N GLY A 203 -15.58 -6.14 22.74
CA GLY A 203 -16.03 -6.11 21.35
C GLY A 203 -17.35 -6.88 21.19
N ARG A 204 -17.79 -7.07 19.94
CA ARG A 204 -19.09 -7.70 19.62
C ARG A 204 -19.13 -9.17 20.00
N LYS A 205 -18.07 -9.92 19.65
CA LYS A 205 -17.97 -11.37 19.88
C LYS A 205 -17.06 -11.72 21.07
N ALA A 206 -16.06 -10.88 21.36
CA ALA A 206 -14.96 -11.19 22.26
C ALA A 206 -14.55 -10.03 23.18
N VAL A 207 -13.78 -10.34 24.23
CA VAL A 207 -13.06 -9.33 25.00
C VAL A 207 -11.70 -9.09 24.35
N LEU A 208 -11.44 -7.82 24.02
CA LEU A 208 -10.29 -7.36 23.25
C LEU A 208 -9.10 -7.01 24.15
N GLY A 209 -9.36 -6.76 25.44
CA GLY A 209 -8.36 -6.31 26.40
C GLY A 209 -8.99 -5.81 27.70
N LEU A 210 -8.24 -4.95 28.40
CA LEU A 210 -8.58 -4.41 29.71
C LEU A 210 -8.22 -2.92 29.81
N LEU A 211 -9.18 -2.10 30.23
CA LEU A 211 -8.97 -0.73 30.64
C LEU A 211 -8.76 -0.69 32.17
N VAL A 212 -7.69 -0.04 32.62
CA VAL A 212 -7.41 0.20 34.04
C VAL A 212 -7.46 1.70 34.30
N LEU A 213 -8.36 2.12 35.20
CA LEU A 213 -8.53 3.49 35.65
C LEU A 213 -7.99 3.64 37.07
N ILE A 214 -7.32 4.75 37.32
CA ILE A 214 -6.65 5.04 38.60
C ILE A 214 -7.06 6.43 39.08
N ARG A 215 -7.60 6.49 40.30
CA ARG A 215 -7.65 7.71 41.12
C ARG A 215 -6.53 7.65 42.14
N ARG A 216 -5.79 8.76 42.26
CA ARG A 216 -4.77 8.95 43.29
C ARG A 216 -5.45 9.15 44.66
N PRO A 217 -4.70 9.05 45.78
CA PRO A 217 -5.28 9.14 47.11
C PRO A 217 -6.03 10.48 47.31
N PRO A 218 -7.17 10.50 48.02
CA PRO A 218 -8.04 11.67 48.16
C PRO A 218 -7.31 12.87 48.75
N GLU A 219 -6.29 12.66 49.59
CA GLU A 219 -5.43 13.70 50.19
C GLU A 219 -4.63 14.48 49.14
N ARG A 220 -4.50 13.96 47.92
CA ARG A 220 -3.75 14.57 46.80
C ARG A 220 -4.62 15.20 45.72
N THR A 221 -5.90 14.86 45.65
CA THR A 221 -6.79 15.25 44.54
C THR A 221 -8.15 15.78 44.98
N GLY A 222 -8.50 15.65 46.26
CA GLY A 222 -9.81 16.01 46.81
C GLY A 222 -10.96 15.11 46.34
N ARG A 223 -10.67 14.00 45.64
CA ARG A 223 -11.69 13.10 45.07
C ARG A 223 -11.74 11.77 45.82
N PRO A 224 -12.94 11.27 46.18
CA PRO A 224 -13.08 9.94 46.76
C PRO A 224 -12.73 8.83 45.75
N GLY A 225 -12.57 7.60 46.25
CA GLY A 225 -12.45 6.40 45.42
C GLY A 225 -13.67 6.20 44.50
N PHE A 226 -13.57 5.26 43.56
CA PHE A 226 -14.68 4.98 42.65
C PHE A 226 -15.88 4.39 43.43
N ASP A 227 -17.06 5.01 43.28
CA ASP A 227 -18.31 4.48 43.81
C ASP A 227 -19.07 3.58 42.79
N ALA A 228 -20.29 3.16 43.13
CA ALA A 228 -21.13 2.35 42.24
C ALA A 228 -21.60 3.10 40.98
N ALA A 229 -21.85 4.42 41.06
CA ALA A 229 -22.28 5.25 39.95
C ALA A 229 -21.11 5.56 38.99
N ASP A 230 -19.93 5.83 39.52
CA ASP A 230 -18.66 5.87 38.81
C ASP A 230 -18.41 4.56 38.06
N THR A 231 -18.57 3.43 38.76
CA THR A 231 -18.35 2.09 38.20
C THR A 231 -19.32 1.81 37.05
N ALA A 232 -20.61 2.14 37.20
CA ALA A 232 -21.60 2.03 36.14
C ALA A 232 -21.29 2.93 34.93
N THR A 233 -20.90 4.19 35.18
CA THR A 233 -20.52 5.15 34.12
C THR A 233 -19.28 4.68 33.37
N ALA A 234 -18.25 4.24 34.09
CA ALA A 234 -17.02 3.71 33.51
C ALA A 234 -17.26 2.39 32.74
N ALA A 235 -18.15 1.51 33.21
CA ALA A 235 -18.54 0.29 32.51
C ALA A 235 -19.29 0.58 31.20
N HIS A 236 -20.19 1.58 31.19
CA HIS A 236 -20.86 2.02 29.96
C HIS A 236 -19.84 2.56 28.95
N LEU A 237 -18.99 3.50 29.37
CA LEU A 237 -17.95 4.08 28.51
C LEU A 237 -16.94 3.03 28.02
N THR A 238 -16.58 2.04 28.85
CA THR A 238 -15.69 0.94 28.43
C THR A 238 -16.38 0.01 27.41
N THR A 239 -17.69 -0.15 27.48
CA THR A 239 -18.44 -0.92 26.48
C THR A 239 -18.46 -0.19 25.13
N GLN A 240 -18.72 1.13 25.11
CA GLN A 240 -18.61 1.94 23.88
C GLN A 240 -17.18 1.94 23.32
N ALA A 241 -16.18 2.11 24.19
CA ALA A 241 -14.77 2.01 23.85
C ALA A 241 -14.41 0.65 23.24
N GLY A 242 -14.92 -0.44 23.81
CA GLY A 242 -14.71 -1.80 23.30
C GLY A 242 -15.32 -2.00 21.91
N LEU A 243 -16.51 -1.48 21.65
CA LEU A 243 -17.15 -1.52 20.32
C LEU A 243 -16.45 -0.63 19.28
N ALA A 244 -15.90 0.51 19.69
CA ALA A 244 -15.09 1.36 18.82
C ALA A 244 -13.73 0.70 18.48
N VAL A 245 -13.09 0.04 19.46
CA VAL A 245 -11.86 -0.74 19.23
C VAL A 245 -12.15 -1.97 18.36
N ASP A 246 -13.26 -2.69 18.58
CA ASP A 246 -13.74 -3.78 17.71
C ASP A 246 -13.88 -3.35 16.26
N THR A 247 -14.53 -2.19 16.06
CA THR A 247 -14.77 -1.60 14.75
C THR A 247 -13.45 -1.15 14.10
N ALA A 248 -12.55 -0.48 14.83
CA ALA A 248 -11.24 -0.09 14.34
C ALA A 248 -10.34 -1.28 13.97
N LEU A 249 -10.38 -2.37 14.75
CA LEU A 249 -9.65 -3.62 14.44
C LEU A 249 -10.20 -4.29 13.18
N ARG A 250 -11.52 -4.28 12.98
CA ARG A 250 -12.13 -4.82 11.75
C ARG A 250 -11.72 -4.00 10.52
N TYR A 251 -11.84 -2.67 10.57
CA TYR A 251 -11.43 -1.78 9.47
C TYR A 251 -9.94 -1.89 9.15
N ALA A 252 -9.07 -2.01 10.17
CA ALA A 252 -7.64 -2.26 9.95
C ALA A 252 -7.40 -3.58 9.21
N ARG A 253 -8.14 -4.64 9.57
CA ARG A 253 -8.01 -5.96 8.92
C ARG A 253 -8.56 -5.99 7.50
N GLU A 254 -9.70 -5.35 7.26
CA GLU A 254 -10.28 -5.17 5.92
C GLU A 254 -9.28 -4.43 5.01
N TRP A 255 -8.69 -3.33 5.50
CA TRP A 255 -7.68 -2.56 4.78
C TRP A 255 -6.39 -3.34 4.52
N GLU A 256 -5.89 -4.12 5.49
CA GLU A 256 -4.73 -5.00 5.29
C GLU A 256 -4.95 -6.00 4.17
N ILE A 257 -6.08 -6.70 4.17
CA ILE A 257 -6.42 -7.70 3.14
C ILE A 257 -6.47 -7.04 1.77
N ALA A 258 -7.07 -5.85 1.68
CA ALA A 258 -7.18 -5.11 0.44
C ALA A 258 -5.81 -4.61 -0.09
N ASN A 259 -4.97 -4.05 0.78
CA ASN A 259 -3.60 -3.62 0.44
C ASN A 259 -2.65 -4.81 0.17
N GLU A 260 -2.83 -5.97 0.82
CA GLU A 260 -2.11 -7.21 0.48
C GLU A 260 -2.52 -7.72 -0.91
N LEU A 261 -3.82 -7.73 -1.22
CA LEU A 261 -4.34 -8.10 -2.54
C LEU A 261 -3.79 -7.18 -3.63
N GLN A 262 -3.90 -5.87 -3.47
CA GLN A 262 -3.40 -4.88 -4.44
C GLN A 262 -1.88 -5.02 -4.66
N ARG A 263 -1.09 -5.19 -3.60
CA ARG A 263 0.36 -5.46 -3.73
C ARG A 263 0.68 -6.75 -4.46
N SER A 264 -0.19 -7.76 -4.37
CA SER A 264 -0.03 -9.01 -5.14
C SER A 264 -0.39 -8.85 -6.62
N MET A 265 -1.19 -7.83 -6.98
CA MET A 265 -1.54 -7.48 -8.36
C MET A 265 -0.46 -6.66 -9.07
N LEU A 266 0.44 -5.98 -8.34
CA LEU A 266 1.55 -5.21 -8.92
C LEU A 266 2.82 -6.07 -9.17
N PRO A 267 3.72 -5.65 -10.09
CA PRO A 267 4.95 -6.40 -10.36
C PRO A 267 5.93 -6.36 -9.17
N LEU A 268 6.15 -7.52 -8.53
CA LEU A 268 7.14 -7.70 -7.45
C LEU A 268 8.57 -7.32 -7.84
N ARG A 269 8.92 -7.50 -9.13
CA ARG A 269 10.20 -7.09 -9.74
C ARG A 269 9.93 -6.71 -11.18
N LEU A 270 10.59 -5.65 -11.66
CA LEU A 270 10.63 -5.33 -13.08
C LEU A 270 11.61 -6.26 -13.81
N PRO A 271 11.44 -6.48 -15.13
CA PRO A 271 12.45 -7.12 -15.95
C PRO A 271 13.74 -6.29 -15.99
N GLN A 272 14.83 -6.93 -16.39
CA GLN A 272 16.13 -6.29 -16.65
C GLN A 272 16.47 -6.43 -18.15
N PRO A 273 15.77 -5.71 -19.04
CA PRO A 273 16.10 -5.70 -20.47
C PRO A 273 17.49 -5.09 -20.70
N HIS A 274 18.09 -5.37 -21.86
CA HIS A 274 19.37 -4.78 -22.23
C HIS A 274 19.19 -3.39 -22.84
N GLY A 275 20.08 -2.45 -22.50
CA GLY A 275 19.99 -1.06 -22.95
C GLY A 275 18.99 -0.19 -22.20
N VAL A 276 18.33 -0.71 -21.16
CA VAL A 276 17.43 0.05 -20.28
C VAL A 276 17.57 -0.40 -18.83
N ARG A 277 17.65 0.56 -17.90
CA ARG A 277 17.59 0.32 -16.46
C ARG A 277 16.29 0.89 -15.90
N LEU A 278 15.56 0.06 -15.16
CA LEU A 278 14.22 0.36 -14.69
C LEU A 278 14.16 0.43 -13.15
N SER A 279 13.44 1.42 -12.63
CA SER A 279 13.03 1.49 -11.22
C SER A 279 11.55 1.85 -11.14
N GLN A 280 10.86 1.31 -10.13
CA GLN A 280 9.50 1.71 -9.78
C GLN A 280 9.43 2.21 -8.33
N ARG A 281 8.46 3.05 -8.02
CA ARG A 281 8.00 3.27 -6.64
C ARG A 281 6.48 3.29 -6.61
N TYR A 282 5.91 2.57 -5.65
CA TYR A 282 4.50 2.66 -5.30
C TYR A 282 4.37 3.19 -3.86
N LEU A 283 3.63 4.29 -3.67
CA LEU A 283 3.32 4.84 -2.35
C LEU A 283 1.80 4.86 -2.17
N PRO A 284 1.24 4.12 -1.20
CA PRO A 284 -0.20 4.13 -1.00
C PRO A 284 -0.70 5.47 -0.45
N GLY A 285 -1.95 5.82 -0.75
CA GLY A 285 -2.62 6.99 -0.17
C GLY A 285 -2.71 6.95 1.37
N GLU A 286 -2.80 8.11 2.03
CA GLU A 286 -2.86 8.18 3.51
C GLU A 286 -4.28 8.08 4.09
N ARG A 287 -5.33 8.01 3.25
CA ARG A 287 -6.73 7.87 3.71
C ARG A 287 -7.10 6.39 3.89
N GLY A 288 -7.59 6.05 5.08
CA GLY A 288 -7.85 4.65 5.46
C GLY A 288 -8.95 3.97 4.64
N ALA A 289 -8.85 2.63 4.53
CA ALA A 289 -9.80 1.72 3.88
C ALA A 289 -9.97 1.87 2.34
N GLN A 290 -9.18 2.70 1.69
CA GLN A 290 -9.15 2.82 0.22
C GLN A 290 -8.08 1.92 -0.41
N VAL A 291 -8.33 1.50 -1.65
CA VAL A 291 -7.46 0.63 -2.47
C VAL A 291 -7.25 1.33 -3.81
N GLY A 292 -6.01 1.48 -4.25
CA GLY A 292 -5.70 2.27 -5.44
C GLY A 292 -6.12 1.62 -6.75
N GLY A 293 -6.51 2.47 -7.70
CA GLY A 293 -6.61 2.15 -9.13
C GLY A 293 -5.25 2.13 -9.83
N ASP A 294 -4.28 2.88 -9.32
CA ASP A 294 -2.89 2.97 -9.78
C ASP A 294 -2.21 1.63 -10.10
N TRP A 295 -1.61 1.52 -11.30
CA TRP A 295 -0.67 0.48 -11.65
C TRP A 295 0.50 0.97 -12.51
N TYR A 296 1.55 0.15 -12.51
CA TYR A 296 2.65 0.22 -13.46
C TYR A 296 3.02 -1.18 -13.95
N ASP A 297 3.63 -1.27 -15.12
CA ASP A 297 4.26 -2.49 -15.59
C ASP A 297 5.41 -2.23 -16.58
N ALA A 298 6.26 -3.23 -16.78
CA ALA A 298 7.22 -3.24 -17.87
C ALA A 298 7.31 -4.64 -18.51
N VAL A 299 7.07 -4.72 -19.82
CA VAL A 299 6.97 -5.98 -20.57
C VAL A 299 8.08 -6.04 -21.62
N PRO A 300 8.98 -7.04 -21.57
CA PRO A 300 9.99 -7.24 -22.60
C PRO A 300 9.36 -7.63 -23.94
N LEU A 301 9.81 -6.98 -25.02
CA LEU A 301 9.33 -7.19 -26.39
C LEU A 301 10.45 -7.77 -27.28
N PRO A 302 10.14 -8.29 -28.48
CA PRO A 302 11.14 -8.69 -29.47
C PRO A 302 12.12 -7.56 -29.82
N GLY A 303 13.36 -7.91 -30.21
CA GLY A 303 14.39 -6.91 -30.54
C GLY A 303 15.03 -6.20 -29.34
N ASN A 304 14.96 -6.78 -28.13
CA ASN A 304 15.34 -6.14 -26.85
C ASN A 304 14.52 -4.88 -26.49
N ARG A 305 13.44 -4.60 -27.21
CA ARG A 305 12.51 -3.49 -26.89
C ARG A 305 11.81 -3.75 -25.55
N VAL A 306 11.28 -2.69 -24.93
CA VAL A 306 10.49 -2.79 -23.70
C VAL A 306 9.27 -1.89 -23.76
N ALA A 307 8.10 -2.46 -23.44
CA ALA A 307 6.90 -1.68 -23.14
C ALA A 307 6.96 -1.20 -21.68
N LEU A 308 6.62 0.06 -21.45
CA LEU A 308 6.50 0.73 -20.16
C LEU A 308 5.06 1.23 -20.05
N ILE A 309 4.40 0.90 -18.95
CA ILE A 309 2.97 1.14 -18.77
C ILE A 309 2.77 1.78 -17.40
N VAL A 310 2.00 2.87 -17.36
CA VAL A 310 1.43 3.42 -16.12
C VAL A 310 -0.01 3.82 -16.40
N GLY A 311 -0.88 3.59 -15.43
CA GLY A 311 -2.28 4.01 -15.50
C GLY A 311 -2.92 4.06 -14.13
N ASP A 312 -4.13 4.62 -14.10
CA ASP A 312 -5.01 4.66 -12.93
C ASP A 312 -6.44 4.26 -13.33
N VAL A 313 -7.17 3.62 -12.41
CA VAL A 313 -8.59 3.28 -12.56
C VAL A 313 -9.39 4.17 -11.62
N MET A 314 -10.31 4.96 -12.19
CA MET A 314 -11.02 6.00 -11.47
C MET A 314 -11.66 5.51 -10.16
N GLY A 315 -11.21 6.09 -9.05
CA GLY A 315 -11.76 5.88 -7.73
C GLY A 315 -11.14 4.71 -6.97
N HIS A 316 -11.26 4.75 -5.65
CA HIS A 316 -10.32 4.08 -4.74
C HIS A 316 -11.02 2.92 -3.98
N SER A 317 -11.32 1.83 -4.69
CA SER A 317 -12.16 0.72 -4.19
C SER A 317 -11.59 -0.66 -4.51
N LEU A 318 -12.08 -1.70 -3.82
CA LEU A 318 -11.75 -3.09 -4.13
C LEU A 318 -12.16 -3.47 -5.57
N THR A 319 -13.24 -2.89 -6.10
CA THR A 319 -13.66 -3.05 -7.50
C THR A 319 -12.66 -2.41 -8.45
N SER A 320 -12.18 -1.20 -8.15
CA SER A 320 -11.17 -0.49 -8.94
C SER A 320 -9.87 -1.29 -9.01
N ALA A 321 -9.40 -1.84 -7.89
CA ALA A 321 -8.23 -2.71 -7.85
C ALA A 321 -8.42 -4.02 -8.66
N ALA A 322 -9.63 -4.59 -8.67
CA ALA A 322 -9.95 -5.76 -9.49
C ALA A 322 -9.92 -5.45 -11.00
N ILE A 323 -10.45 -4.28 -11.40
CA ILE A 323 -10.42 -3.79 -12.78
C ILE A 323 -8.98 -3.45 -13.21
N MET A 324 -8.20 -2.79 -12.35
CA MET A 324 -6.77 -2.55 -12.55
C MET A 324 -6.03 -3.87 -12.83
N GLY A 325 -6.28 -4.91 -12.02
CA GLY A 325 -5.67 -6.24 -12.23
C GLY A 325 -6.04 -6.85 -13.59
N GLN A 326 -7.28 -6.68 -14.04
CA GLN A 326 -7.75 -7.14 -15.35
C GLN A 326 -7.11 -6.34 -16.49
N LEU A 327 -7.14 -5.01 -16.45
CA LEU A 327 -6.53 -4.13 -17.45
C LEU A 327 -5.03 -4.35 -17.56
N ARG A 328 -4.33 -4.51 -16.43
CA ARG A 328 -2.89 -4.84 -16.40
C ARG A 328 -2.59 -6.17 -17.09
N THR A 329 -3.30 -7.25 -16.76
CA THR A 329 -3.11 -8.56 -17.41
C THR A 329 -3.47 -8.53 -18.89
N SER A 330 -4.49 -7.75 -19.27
CA SER A 330 -4.84 -7.50 -20.66
C SER A 330 -3.74 -6.76 -21.41
N ALA A 331 -3.18 -5.70 -20.83
CA ALA A 331 -2.10 -4.91 -21.41
C ALA A 331 -0.83 -5.76 -21.60
N GLN A 332 -0.49 -6.63 -20.64
CA GLN A 332 0.58 -7.62 -20.81
C GLN A 332 0.33 -8.58 -21.98
N THR A 333 -0.91 -9.03 -22.14
CA THR A 333 -1.29 -9.98 -23.21
C THR A 333 -1.25 -9.32 -24.59
N LEU A 334 -1.70 -8.07 -24.69
CA LEU A 334 -1.64 -7.26 -25.91
C LEU A 334 -0.19 -6.87 -26.26
N ALA A 335 0.61 -6.50 -25.26
CA ALA A 335 2.05 -6.24 -25.43
C ALA A 335 2.79 -7.48 -25.98
N ALA A 336 2.43 -8.68 -25.53
CA ALA A 336 3.02 -9.93 -26.04
C ALA A 336 2.70 -10.25 -27.52
N LEU A 337 1.77 -9.52 -28.14
CA LEU A 337 1.46 -9.57 -29.59
C LEU A 337 2.26 -8.55 -30.41
N ASP A 338 3.06 -7.69 -29.75
CA ASP A 338 3.88 -6.64 -30.36
C ASP A 338 3.07 -5.63 -31.21
N LEU A 339 1.88 -5.28 -30.73
CA LEU A 339 1.02 -4.26 -31.34
C LEU A 339 1.58 -2.85 -31.07
N PRO A 340 1.35 -1.87 -31.98
CA PRO A 340 1.72 -0.48 -31.75
C PRO A 340 0.92 0.12 -30.56
N PRO A 341 1.47 1.11 -29.83
CA PRO A 341 0.86 1.66 -28.62
C PRO A 341 -0.62 2.05 -28.73
N HIS A 342 -1.04 2.68 -29.83
CA HIS A 342 -2.44 3.06 -30.03
C HIS A 342 -3.39 1.86 -30.18
N GLU A 343 -3.00 0.78 -30.88
CA GLU A 343 -3.81 -0.45 -30.98
C GLU A 343 -3.93 -1.15 -29.62
N VAL A 344 -2.89 -1.10 -28.78
CA VAL A 344 -2.97 -1.61 -27.41
C VAL A 344 -4.00 -0.83 -26.59
N LEU A 345 -3.98 0.51 -26.64
CA LEU A 345 -4.97 1.34 -25.93
C LEU A 345 -6.39 1.13 -26.48
N TYR A 346 -6.55 1.02 -27.81
CA TYR A 346 -7.84 0.72 -28.45
C TYR A 346 -8.44 -0.60 -27.94
N HIS A 347 -7.65 -1.68 -27.91
CA HIS A 347 -8.14 -2.97 -27.41
C HIS A 347 -8.34 -3.00 -25.89
N LEU A 348 -7.63 -2.17 -25.12
CA LEU A 348 -7.92 -1.98 -23.70
C LEU A 348 -9.26 -1.26 -23.48
N ASP A 349 -9.56 -0.23 -24.29
CA ASP A 349 -10.86 0.47 -24.26
C ASP A 349 -12.02 -0.48 -24.62
N GLU A 350 -11.89 -1.24 -25.72
CA GLU A 350 -12.85 -2.29 -26.08
C GLU A 350 -13.10 -3.31 -24.96
N GLN A 351 -12.07 -3.65 -24.18
CA GLN A 351 -12.18 -4.59 -23.08
C GLN A 351 -12.80 -3.95 -21.84
N ALA A 352 -12.42 -2.72 -21.49
CA ALA A 352 -13.01 -1.98 -20.37
C ALA A 352 -14.53 -1.84 -20.54
N GLN A 353 -15.00 -1.48 -21.74
CA GLN A 353 -16.43 -1.42 -22.09
C GLN A 353 -17.18 -2.75 -21.85
N ARG A 354 -16.49 -3.90 -21.91
CA ARG A 354 -17.08 -5.24 -21.70
C ARG A 354 -17.04 -5.70 -20.23
N LEU A 355 -16.19 -5.09 -19.41
CA LEU A 355 -15.94 -5.53 -18.03
C LEU A 355 -16.94 -4.95 -17.00
N GLY A 356 -17.65 -3.86 -17.33
CA GLY A 356 -18.55 -3.16 -16.40
C GLY A 356 -19.99 -2.99 -16.90
N ARG A 357 -20.97 -3.16 -16.00
CA ARG A 357 -22.31 -2.53 -16.13
C ARG A 357 -22.32 -1.09 -15.62
N GLU A 358 -21.35 -0.76 -14.77
CA GLU A 358 -21.01 0.59 -14.33
C GLU A 358 -19.82 1.05 -15.18
N GLN A 359 -19.85 2.29 -15.67
CA GLN A 359 -18.83 2.85 -16.55
C GLN A 359 -17.58 3.20 -15.74
N HIS A 360 -16.73 2.20 -15.51
CA HIS A 360 -15.43 2.41 -14.87
C HIS A 360 -14.43 2.93 -15.90
N LEU A 361 -13.99 4.18 -15.70
CA LEU A 361 -13.00 4.82 -16.54
C LEU A 361 -11.60 4.54 -15.99
N ALA A 362 -10.62 4.42 -16.88
CA ALA A 362 -9.21 4.33 -16.53
C ALA A 362 -8.38 5.26 -17.41
N THR A 363 -7.32 5.85 -16.87
CA THR A 363 -6.32 6.57 -17.65
C THR A 363 -5.10 5.69 -17.84
N CYS A 364 -4.42 5.78 -18.99
CA CYS A 364 -3.21 4.98 -19.24
C CYS A 364 -2.28 5.68 -20.23
N VAL A 365 -0.98 5.66 -19.94
CA VAL A 365 0.07 5.92 -20.91
C VAL A 365 0.81 4.62 -21.21
N TYR A 366 1.02 4.34 -22.50
CA TYR A 366 1.72 3.15 -22.98
C TYR A 366 2.87 3.59 -23.88
N ALA A 367 4.10 3.24 -23.50
CA ALA A 367 5.32 3.62 -24.20
C ALA A 367 6.14 2.38 -24.58
N VAL A 368 6.70 2.35 -25.79
CA VAL A 368 7.63 1.29 -26.24
C VAL A 368 8.97 1.95 -26.55
N TYR A 369 10.02 1.55 -25.82
CA TYR A 369 11.38 1.97 -26.10
C TYR A 369 12.14 0.93 -26.91
N ASP A 370 12.86 1.40 -27.93
CA ASP A 370 13.78 0.61 -28.75
C ASP A 370 15.24 1.02 -28.48
N PRO A 371 16.05 0.15 -27.85
CA PRO A 371 17.46 0.44 -27.54
C PRO A 371 18.38 0.39 -28.77
N ILE A 372 17.95 -0.20 -29.88
CA ILE A 372 18.73 -0.28 -31.13
C ILE A 372 18.47 0.96 -31.97
N ALA A 373 17.19 1.32 -32.15
CA ALA A 373 16.80 2.54 -32.86
C ALA A 373 17.05 3.82 -32.03
N ASN A 374 17.15 3.69 -30.69
CA ASN A 374 17.24 4.79 -29.72
C ASN A 374 16.04 5.75 -29.81
N ARG A 375 14.83 5.17 -29.80
CA ARG A 375 13.55 5.88 -29.94
C ARG A 375 12.52 5.33 -28.99
N VAL A 376 11.55 6.17 -28.64
CA VAL A 376 10.37 5.79 -27.87
C VAL A 376 9.11 6.13 -28.67
N VAL A 377 8.16 5.20 -28.71
CA VAL A 377 6.82 5.41 -29.29
C VAL A 377 5.82 5.38 -28.15
N LEU A 378 5.03 6.44 -27.99
CA LEU A 378 4.04 6.56 -26.91
C LEU A 378 2.63 6.77 -27.45
N ALA A 379 1.63 6.30 -26.72
CA ALA A 379 0.23 6.70 -26.86
C ALA A 379 -0.36 7.04 -25.47
N ASN A 380 -1.33 7.94 -25.43
CA ASN A 380 -1.96 8.42 -24.19
C ASN A 380 -3.50 8.31 -24.24
N ALA A 381 -4.08 7.64 -23.25
CA ALA A 381 -5.51 7.58 -22.98
C ALA A 381 -5.83 8.39 -21.71
N GLY A 382 -5.95 9.72 -21.87
CA GLY A 382 -6.36 10.65 -20.81
C GLY A 382 -5.43 10.77 -19.60
N HIS A 383 -4.21 10.22 -19.63
CA HIS A 383 -3.28 10.22 -18.51
C HIS A 383 -2.41 11.48 -18.47
N VAL A 384 -1.80 11.76 -17.32
CA VAL A 384 -0.86 12.88 -17.18
C VAL A 384 0.38 12.71 -18.08
N PRO A 385 0.91 13.80 -18.66
CA PRO A 385 2.02 13.71 -19.61
C PRO A 385 3.32 13.24 -18.91
N PRO A 386 4.01 12.22 -19.43
CA PRO A 386 5.27 11.76 -18.87
C PRO A 386 6.39 12.79 -19.08
N VAL A 387 7.44 12.73 -18.25
CA VAL A 387 8.62 13.61 -18.37
C VAL A 387 9.75 12.85 -19.06
N LEU A 388 10.30 13.41 -20.14
CA LEU A 388 11.54 12.97 -20.76
C LEU A 388 12.69 13.88 -20.30
N VAL A 389 13.72 13.29 -19.72
CA VAL A 389 15.00 13.94 -19.40
C VAL A 389 15.99 13.57 -20.50
N ARG A 390 16.50 14.56 -21.22
CA ARG A 390 17.49 14.40 -22.30
C ARG A 390 18.91 14.29 -21.72
N PRO A 391 19.91 13.83 -22.51
CA PRO A 391 21.28 13.65 -22.02
C PRO A 391 22.00 14.96 -21.65
N ASP A 392 21.51 16.10 -22.13
CA ASP A 392 21.99 17.45 -21.77
C ASP A 392 21.41 17.96 -20.43
N GLY A 393 20.56 17.18 -19.77
CA GLY A 393 19.88 17.53 -18.52
C GLY A 393 18.58 18.32 -18.71
N THR A 394 18.16 18.63 -19.94
CA THR A 394 16.85 19.25 -20.17
C THR A 394 15.73 18.28 -19.84
N ALA A 395 14.72 18.75 -19.10
CA ALA A 395 13.52 17.98 -18.78
C ALA A 395 12.30 18.63 -19.44
N GLU A 396 11.61 17.85 -20.27
CA GLU A 396 10.42 18.25 -21.03
C GLU A 396 9.22 17.37 -20.62
N LEU A 397 8.04 17.98 -20.54
CA LEU A 397 6.77 17.26 -20.47
C LEU A 397 6.41 16.88 -21.90
N LEU A 398 6.09 15.60 -22.14
CA LEU A 398 5.78 15.15 -23.49
C LEU A 398 4.38 15.61 -23.93
N GLU A 399 4.34 16.43 -24.98
CA GLU A 399 3.12 16.78 -25.68
C GLU A 399 2.62 15.55 -26.46
N LEU A 400 1.53 14.96 -25.96
CA LEU A 400 0.85 13.80 -26.55
C LEU A 400 -0.61 14.19 -26.78
N ASP A 401 -1.19 13.78 -27.91
CA ASP A 401 -2.64 13.89 -28.11
C ASP A 401 -3.34 13.18 -26.94
N SER A 402 -4.09 13.94 -26.17
CA SER A 402 -4.81 13.41 -25.02
C SER A 402 -6.08 12.72 -25.52
N GLY A 403 -5.97 11.42 -25.83
CA GLY A 403 -7.12 10.57 -26.11
C GLY A 403 -8.09 10.52 -24.92
N ALA A 404 -9.30 10.00 -25.14
CA ALA A 404 -10.24 9.80 -24.04
C ALA A 404 -9.71 8.77 -23.02
N PRO A 405 -10.15 8.82 -21.74
CA PRO A 405 -9.94 7.72 -20.81
C PRO A 405 -10.47 6.40 -21.38
N ILE A 406 -9.76 5.32 -21.09
CA ILE A 406 -10.16 3.94 -21.37
C ILE A 406 -11.53 3.69 -20.71
N GLY A 407 -12.47 3.14 -21.48
CA GLY A 407 -13.85 2.86 -21.06
C GLY A 407 -14.88 3.89 -21.55
N VAL A 408 -14.45 5.03 -22.11
CA VAL A 408 -15.36 6.02 -22.74
C VAL A 408 -15.87 5.51 -24.09
N GLY A 409 -15.00 4.91 -24.90
CA GLY A 409 -15.32 4.48 -26.25
C GLY A 409 -15.45 5.58 -27.31
N GLY A 410 -15.35 5.18 -28.57
CA GLY A 410 -15.63 6.03 -29.73
C GLY A 410 -14.57 7.11 -30.04
N VAL A 411 -13.38 7.01 -29.45
CA VAL A 411 -12.25 7.92 -29.69
C VAL A 411 -11.03 7.11 -30.11
N ASP A 412 -10.41 7.48 -31.23
CA ASP A 412 -9.18 6.86 -31.69
C ASP A 412 -7.97 7.37 -30.89
N PHE A 413 -7.01 6.48 -30.65
CA PHE A 413 -5.73 6.83 -30.04
C PHE A 413 -4.67 7.07 -31.12
N SER A 414 -3.81 8.07 -30.95
CA SER A 414 -2.64 8.29 -31.81
C SER A 414 -1.36 7.78 -31.14
N SER A 415 -0.29 7.62 -31.92
CA SER A 415 1.04 7.31 -31.39
C SER A 415 2.06 8.34 -31.86
N VAL A 416 2.87 8.83 -30.93
CA VAL A 416 3.94 9.80 -31.17
C VAL A 416 5.28 9.10 -31.02
N GLU A 417 6.17 9.25 -32.01
CA GLU A 417 7.53 8.70 -32.00
C GLU A 417 8.55 9.82 -31.71
N LEU A 418 9.40 9.61 -30.70
CA LEU A 418 10.38 10.60 -30.23
C LEU A 418 11.79 10.00 -30.14
N PRO A 419 12.85 10.79 -30.41
CA PRO A 419 14.22 10.36 -30.20
C PRO A 419 14.54 10.24 -28.70
N ALA A 420 15.07 9.09 -28.31
CA ALA A 420 15.48 8.79 -26.94
C ALA A 420 16.93 8.24 -26.94
N PRO A 421 17.92 9.10 -27.20
CA PRO A 421 19.33 8.70 -27.28
C PRO A 421 19.87 8.16 -25.95
N PRO A 422 20.97 7.39 -25.98
CA PRO A 422 21.67 6.94 -24.78
C PRO A 422 21.97 8.09 -23.81
N GLY A 423 21.74 7.85 -22.53
CA GLY A 423 21.81 8.87 -21.48
C GLY A 423 20.53 9.68 -21.28
N SER A 424 19.44 9.37 -22.00
CA SER A 424 18.11 9.93 -21.70
C SER A 424 17.40 9.11 -20.60
N ALA A 425 16.39 9.67 -19.94
CA ALA A 425 15.50 8.91 -19.08
C ALA A 425 14.04 9.37 -19.19
N LEU A 426 13.11 8.43 -19.14
CA LEU A 426 11.67 8.67 -19.14
C LEU A 426 11.09 8.38 -17.75
N LEU A 427 10.26 9.29 -17.24
CA LEU A 427 9.47 9.09 -16.01
C LEU A 427 7.98 9.09 -16.37
N LEU A 428 7.34 7.95 -16.11
CA LEU A 428 5.89 7.78 -16.11
C LEU A 428 5.41 7.81 -14.65
N PHE A 429 4.29 8.48 -14.39
CA PHE A 429 3.77 8.69 -13.03
C PHE A 429 2.26 8.94 -13.06
N THR A 430 1.56 8.60 -11.99
CA THR A 430 0.13 8.92 -11.79
C THR A 430 -0.06 10.32 -11.20
N ASP A 431 -1.28 10.86 -11.34
CA ASP A 431 -1.62 12.24 -10.94
C ASP A 431 -1.43 12.52 -9.45
N GLY A 432 -1.60 11.54 -8.57
CA GLY A 432 -1.31 11.64 -7.12
C GLY A 432 0.12 12.09 -6.76
N LEU A 433 1.07 12.06 -7.70
CA LEU A 433 2.39 12.71 -7.53
C LEU A 433 2.30 14.24 -7.59
N VAL A 434 1.53 14.76 -8.56
CA VAL A 434 1.50 16.16 -8.98
C VAL A 434 0.30 16.92 -8.42
N GLU A 435 -0.86 16.29 -8.29
CA GLU A 435 -2.03 16.87 -7.64
C GLU A 435 -1.94 16.78 -6.11
N THR A 436 -2.29 17.87 -5.43
CA THR A 436 -2.62 17.83 -4.00
C THR A 436 -3.84 18.71 -3.75
N ARG A 437 -4.45 18.62 -2.56
CA ARG A 437 -5.66 19.41 -2.23
C ARG A 437 -5.51 20.92 -2.44
N ASN A 438 -4.27 21.41 -2.39
CA ASN A 438 -3.91 22.82 -2.45
C ASN A 438 -3.03 23.15 -3.68
N ARG A 439 -2.80 22.20 -4.60
CA ARG A 439 -1.96 22.38 -5.80
C ARG A 439 -2.59 21.70 -7.02
N PRO A 440 -2.98 22.45 -8.06
CA PRO A 440 -3.50 21.85 -9.29
C PRO A 440 -2.41 21.08 -10.04
N ILE A 441 -2.82 20.14 -10.91
CA ILE A 441 -1.94 19.29 -11.70
C ILE A 441 -0.88 20.11 -12.46
N SER A 442 -1.26 21.23 -13.09
CA SER A 442 -0.35 22.11 -13.86
C SER A 442 0.89 22.54 -13.07
N ASP A 443 0.67 22.99 -11.84
CA ASP A 443 1.73 23.54 -10.98
C ASP A 443 2.59 22.40 -10.41
N GLY A 444 1.99 21.23 -10.20
CA GLY A 444 2.70 20.00 -9.86
C GLY A 444 3.61 19.51 -10.99
N LEU A 445 3.12 19.52 -12.23
CA LEU A 445 3.88 19.12 -13.42
C LEU A 445 5.08 20.06 -13.65
N GLU A 446 4.89 21.37 -13.57
CA GLU A 446 6.00 22.33 -13.71
C GLU A 446 7.04 22.21 -12.58
N LEU A 447 6.59 21.99 -11.33
CA LEU A 447 7.49 21.73 -10.21
C LEU A 447 8.28 20.41 -10.41
N LEU A 448 7.63 19.36 -10.92
CA LEU A 448 8.29 18.10 -11.26
C LEU A 448 9.34 18.29 -12.36
N ARG A 449 8.97 18.93 -13.47
CA ARG A 449 9.84 19.24 -14.60
C ARG A 449 11.08 20.04 -14.14
N ALA A 450 10.86 21.11 -13.36
CA ALA A 450 11.93 21.95 -12.83
C ALA A 450 12.85 21.20 -11.83
N ARG A 451 12.35 20.20 -11.10
CA ARG A 451 13.18 19.34 -10.24
C ARG A 451 14.01 18.37 -11.06
N LEU A 452 13.40 17.65 -12.00
CA LEU A 452 14.09 16.63 -12.79
C LEU A 452 15.17 17.23 -13.72
N ALA A 453 15.02 18.49 -14.15
CA ALA A 453 16.07 19.24 -14.86
C ALA A 453 17.37 19.46 -14.05
N THR A 454 17.37 19.20 -12.74
CA THR A 454 18.58 19.28 -11.89
C THR A 454 19.26 17.92 -11.67
N VAL A 455 18.70 16.85 -12.23
CA VAL A 455 19.10 15.46 -11.98
C VAL A 455 19.80 14.91 -13.21
N GLN A 456 21.02 14.41 -13.06
CA GLN A 456 21.62 13.60 -14.12
C GLN A 456 20.93 12.23 -14.17
N PRO A 457 20.44 11.77 -15.33
CA PRO A 457 19.67 10.52 -15.49
C PRO A 457 20.53 9.24 -15.36
N GLN A 458 21.52 9.24 -14.47
CA GLN A 458 22.44 8.11 -14.27
C GLN A 458 21.81 6.92 -13.54
N ALA A 459 20.78 7.12 -12.71
CA ALA A 459 20.10 6.02 -12.00
C ALA A 459 18.58 6.24 -11.91
N PRO A 460 17.75 5.25 -12.30
CA PRO A 460 16.30 5.41 -12.30
C PRO A 460 15.72 5.46 -10.87
N GLU A 461 16.39 4.88 -9.87
CA GLU A 461 16.02 5.01 -8.45
C GLU A 461 16.16 6.45 -7.95
N GLN A 462 17.19 7.17 -8.42
CA GLN A 462 17.37 8.59 -8.08
C GLN A 462 16.28 9.43 -8.74
N LEU A 463 15.94 9.15 -10.00
CA LEU A 463 14.84 9.83 -10.70
C LEU A 463 13.50 9.69 -9.94
N CYS A 464 13.16 8.47 -9.49
CA CYS A 464 12.01 8.24 -8.61
C CYS A 464 12.12 9.02 -7.28
N GLN A 465 13.30 9.05 -6.66
CA GLN A 465 13.48 9.72 -5.37
C GLN A 465 13.36 11.24 -5.46
N GLU A 466 13.88 11.85 -6.53
CA GLU A 466 13.81 13.29 -6.76
C GLU A 466 12.39 13.72 -7.15
N ALA A 467 11.68 12.92 -7.96
CA ALA A 467 10.26 13.12 -8.24
C ALA A 467 9.42 13.17 -6.95
N LEU A 468 9.61 12.21 -6.04
CA LEU A 468 8.88 12.16 -4.76
C LEU A 468 9.14 13.35 -3.82
N ARG A 469 10.19 14.16 -4.03
CA ARG A 469 10.46 15.36 -3.22
C ARG A 469 9.55 16.54 -3.53
N ILE A 470 8.68 16.46 -4.55
CA ILE A 470 7.65 17.49 -4.78
C ILE A 470 6.45 17.36 -3.83
N LEU A 471 6.33 16.24 -3.11
CA LEU A 471 5.22 15.96 -2.20
C LEU A 471 5.38 16.70 -0.86
N PRO A 472 4.33 17.36 -0.33
CA PRO A 472 4.35 17.92 1.00
C PRO A 472 4.44 16.82 2.08
N PRO A 473 5.08 17.08 3.24
CA PRO A 473 5.08 16.12 4.36
C PRO A 473 3.66 15.84 4.87
N GLY A 474 3.13 14.64 4.59
CA GLY A 474 1.85 14.17 5.13
C GLY A 474 0.59 14.63 4.38
N ASP A 475 0.71 15.06 3.12
CA ASP A 475 -0.45 15.25 2.24
C ASP A 475 -0.33 14.33 1.01
N ARG A 476 -0.79 13.08 1.19
CA ARG A 476 -1.01 12.12 0.10
C ARG A 476 -2.52 11.93 -0.03
N GLY A 477 -3.09 12.66 -0.97
CA GLY A 477 -4.52 12.64 -1.28
C GLY A 477 -4.96 11.29 -1.82
N ASP A 478 -4.13 10.74 -2.71
CA ASP A 478 -4.33 9.51 -3.47
C ASP A 478 -3.10 8.59 -3.40
N ASP A 479 -3.20 7.44 -4.07
CA ASP A 479 -2.10 6.54 -4.40
C ASP A 479 -1.09 7.19 -5.39
N ILE A 480 0.12 6.63 -5.47
CA ILE A 480 1.18 7.11 -6.37
C ILE A 480 1.97 5.94 -6.94
N ALA A 481 1.86 5.69 -8.24
CA ALA A 481 2.70 4.78 -9.01
C ALA A 481 3.70 5.56 -9.88
N LEU A 482 4.98 5.23 -9.76
CA LEU A 482 6.09 5.77 -10.56
C LEU A 482 6.82 4.66 -11.30
N LEU A 483 7.15 4.88 -12.56
CA LEU A 483 8.02 4.03 -13.38
C LEU A 483 9.07 4.90 -14.09
N ALA A 484 10.33 4.74 -13.67
CA ALA A 484 11.48 5.42 -14.25
C ALA A 484 12.29 4.46 -15.13
N ALA A 485 12.64 4.89 -16.34
CA ALA A 485 13.47 4.16 -17.28
C ALA A 485 14.66 5.03 -17.72
N CYS A 486 15.88 4.62 -17.37
CA CYS A 486 17.11 5.20 -17.90
C CYS A 486 17.51 4.41 -19.16
N PHE A 487 17.74 5.12 -20.26
CA PHE A 487 18.06 4.53 -21.56
C PHE A 487 19.58 4.54 -21.78
N ASP A 488 20.20 3.37 -21.73
CA ASP A 488 21.63 3.18 -22.04
C ASP A 488 21.84 2.86 -23.53
N GLY A 489 20.79 2.41 -24.23
CA GLY A 489 20.82 1.96 -25.62
C GLY A 489 21.65 0.69 -25.85
N ILE A 490 21.77 0.27 -27.11
CA ILE A 490 22.70 -0.78 -27.55
C ILE A 490 23.60 -0.18 -28.66
N PRO A 491 24.94 -0.24 -28.54
CA PRO A 491 25.82 0.30 -29.56
C PRO A 491 25.60 -0.34 -30.94
N ALA A 492 25.60 0.45 -32.00
CA ALA A 492 25.43 -0.07 -33.37
C ALA A 492 26.50 -1.10 -33.78
N GLY A 493 27.69 -1.05 -33.17
CA GLY A 493 28.73 -2.06 -33.36
C GLY A 493 28.38 -3.44 -32.79
N ASP A 494 27.47 -3.50 -31.82
CA ASP A 494 26.98 -4.71 -31.14
C ASP A 494 25.70 -5.28 -31.76
N VAL A 495 25.22 -4.68 -32.86
CA VAL A 495 24.05 -5.14 -33.61
C VAL A 495 24.49 -5.57 -35.01
N ALA A 496 23.86 -6.62 -35.52
CA ALA A 496 23.91 -6.99 -36.92
C ALA A 496 22.53 -7.46 -37.37
N HIS A 497 21.98 -6.85 -38.42
CA HIS A 497 20.63 -7.08 -38.89
C HIS A 497 20.60 -7.24 -40.41
N TRP A 498 19.85 -8.22 -40.92
CA TRP A 498 19.75 -8.52 -42.35
C TRP A 498 18.34 -8.94 -42.76
N TYR A 499 17.94 -8.52 -43.96
CA TYR A 499 16.78 -9.04 -44.68
C TYR A 499 17.23 -10.09 -45.69
N LEU A 500 16.63 -11.29 -45.64
CA LEU A 500 17.03 -12.45 -46.42
C LEU A 500 15.83 -12.98 -47.22
N GLN A 501 15.99 -13.14 -48.53
CA GLN A 501 14.93 -13.68 -49.38
C GLN A 501 14.63 -15.15 -49.02
N PRO A 502 13.37 -15.60 -49.01
CA PRO A 502 13.03 -16.99 -48.68
C PRO A 502 13.42 -17.93 -49.85
N ARG A 503 14.62 -18.50 -49.78
CA ARG A 503 15.21 -19.40 -50.80
C ARG A 503 15.97 -20.54 -50.12
N ASN A 504 16.09 -21.68 -50.79
CA ASN A 504 16.78 -22.87 -50.25
C ASN A 504 18.26 -22.61 -49.85
N GLU A 505 18.92 -21.64 -50.48
CA GLU A 505 20.30 -21.24 -50.16
C GLU A 505 20.42 -20.38 -48.89
N THR A 506 19.31 -19.79 -48.42
CA THR A 506 19.29 -18.76 -47.38
C THR A 506 19.81 -19.22 -46.01
N PRO A 507 19.53 -20.44 -45.51
CA PRO A 507 20.16 -20.96 -44.29
C PRO A 507 21.69 -21.04 -44.40
N GLY A 508 22.22 -21.41 -45.57
CA GLY A 508 23.66 -21.42 -45.84
C GLY A 508 24.28 -20.02 -45.85
N ARG A 509 23.55 -19.02 -46.37
CA ARG A 509 23.95 -17.61 -46.30
C ARG A 509 23.89 -17.06 -44.87
N ALA A 510 22.83 -17.38 -44.12
CA ALA A 510 22.63 -16.95 -42.74
C ALA A 510 23.75 -17.43 -41.82
N ARG A 511 24.17 -18.70 -41.92
CA ARG A 511 25.34 -19.23 -41.21
C ARG A 511 26.61 -18.40 -41.48
N ARG A 512 26.94 -18.14 -42.74
CA ARG A 512 28.13 -17.34 -43.12
C ARG A 512 28.08 -15.92 -42.56
N LEU A 513 26.91 -15.29 -42.53
CA LEU A 513 26.70 -13.97 -41.93
C LEU A 513 26.90 -13.99 -40.41
N ALA A 514 26.27 -14.95 -39.71
CA ALA A 514 26.45 -15.13 -38.27
C ALA A 514 27.92 -15.37 -37.91
N ALA A 515 28.58 -16.32 -38.57
CA ALA A 515 29.99 -16.65 -38.36
C ALA A 515 30.94 -15.45 -38.59
N HIS A 516 30.66 -14.64 -39.62
CA HIS A 516 31.44 -13.42 -39.88
C HIS A 516 31.24 -12.37 -38.78
N THR A 517 30.01 -12.17 -38.32
CA THR A 517 29.70 -11.25 -37.21
C THR A 517 30.32 -11.71 -35.90
N LEU A 518 30.32 -13.02 -35.60
CA LEU A 518 30.98 -13.55 -34.40
C LEU A 518 32.49 -13.36 -34.43
N ARG A 519 33.16 -13.59 -35.57
CA ARG A 519 34.58 -13.23 -35.75
C ARG A 519 34.84 -11.74 -35.53
N ARG A 520 34.01 -10.88 -36.12
CA ARG A 520 34.10 -9.42 -35.92
C ARG A 520 33.93 -9.01 -34.45
N TRP A 521 33.25 -9.83 -33.64
CA TRP A 521 33.01 -9.60 -32.22
C TRP A 521 33.97 -10.35 -31.27
N GLY A 522 34.91 -11.14 -31.79
CA GLY A 522 35.82 -11.97 -30.97
C GLY A 522 35.11 -13.12 -30.24
N LEU A 523 34.04 -13.67 -30.85
CA LEU A 523 33.17 -14.71 -30.27
C LEU A 523 33.25 -16.03 -31.05
N GLU A 524 34.42 -16.35 -31.63
CA GLU A 524 34.65 -17.55 -32.44
C GLU A 524 34.28 -18.85 -31.71
N GLY A 525 34.50 -18.92 -30.39
CA GLY A 525 34.15 -20.07 -29.57
C GLY A 525 32.65 -20.41 -29.53
N LEU A 526 31.76 -19.50 -29.97
CA LEU A 526 30.33 -19.75 -30.08
C LEU A 526 29.90 -20.18 -31.51
N SER A 527 30.77 -20.02 -32.53
CA SER A 527 30.40 -20.05 -33.95
C SER A 527 29.67 -21.32 -34.36
N GLU A 528 30.20 -22.50 -34.02
CA GLU A 528 29.58 -23.79 -34.41
C GLU A 528 28.16 -23.93 -33.88
N ALA A 529 27.94 -23.63 -32.59
CA ALA A 529 26.63 -23.73 -31.95
C ALA A 529 25.66 -22.65 -32.47
N THR A 530 26.12 -21.40 -32.64
CA THR A 530 25.29 -20.32 -33.20
C THR A 530 24.91 -20.61 -34.64
N GLU A 531 25.85 -21.05 -35.49
CA GLU A 531 25.59 -21.38 -36.89
C GLU A 531 24.59 -22.52 -37.03
N LEU A 532 24.71 -23.57 -36.22
CA LEU A 532 23.74 -24.67 -36.21
C LEU A 532 22.34 -24.17 -35.86
N MET A 533 22.19 -23.40 -34.77
CA MET A 533 20.88 -22.86 -34.37
C MET A 533 20.31 -21.87 -35.40
N VAL A 534 21.11 -20.94 -35.92
CA VAL A 534 20.71 -20.02 -37.01
C VAL A 534 20.22 -20.80 -38.23
N SER A 535 20.90 -21.88 -38.60
CA SER A 535 20.50 -22.73 -39.73
C SER A 535 19.12 -23.35 -39.49
N GLU A 536 18.84 -23.87 -38.30
CA GLU A 536 17.54 -24.46 -37.96
C GLU A 536 16.41 -23.41 -37.93
N LEU A 537 16.62 -22.26 -37.27
CA LEU A 537 15.62 -21.18 -37.22
C LEU A 537 15.32 -20.65 -38.62
N VAL A 538 16.35 -20.34 -39.42
CA VAL A 538 16.18 -19.79 -40.77
C VAL A 538 15.60 -20.82 -41.73
N THR A 539 15.94 -22.11 -41.62
CA THR A 539 15.30 -23.17 -42.40
C THR A 539 13.80 -23.24 -42.13
N ASN A 540 13.40 -23.19 -40.85
CA ASN A 540 11.99 -23.19 -40.46
C ASN A 540 11.25 -21.92 -40.91
N ALA A 541 11.89 -20.75 -40.85
CA ALA A 541 11.33 -19.50 -41.36
C ALA A 541 11.12 -19.56 -42.88
N VAL A 542 12.14 -19.95 -43.64
CA VAL A 542 12.09 -20.05 -45.12
C VAL A 542 11.02 -21.04 -45.62
N GLN A 543 10.71 -22.10 -44.86
CA GLN A 543 9.63 -23.05 -45.22
C GLN A 543 8.22 -22.47 -45.10
N HIS A 544 8.05 -21.33 -44.41
CA HIS A 544 6.74 -20.74 -44.11
C HIS A 544 6.59 -19.28 -44.56
N ALA A 545 7.69 -18.59 -44.84
CA ALA A 545 7.70 -17.18 -45.21
C ALA A 545 7.32 -16.96 -46.69
N THR A 546 6.54 -15.90 -46.96
CA THR A 546 6.32 -15.39 -48.32
C THR A 546 7.07 -14.08 -48.57
N ARG A 547 7.44 -13.37 -47.49
CA ARG A 547 8.22 -12.14 -47.49
C ARG A 547 9.68 -12.40 -47.07
N PRO A 548 10.59 -11.42 -47.18
CA PRO A 548 11.95 -11.55 -46.68
C PRO A 548 11.98 -11.88 -45.18
N VAL A 549 12.71 -12.93 -44.83
CA VAL A 549 13.00 -13.36 -43.46
C VAL A 549 14.01 -12.38 -42.85
N THR A 550 13.78 -11.92 -41.63
CA THR A 550 14.76 -11.12 -40.89
C THR A 550 15.70 -12.02 -40.10
N LEU A 551 16.97 -11.64 -40.02
CA LEU A 551 17.95 -12.21 -39.09
C LEU A 551 18.57 -11.06 -38.31
N SER A 552 18.56 -11.15 -36.98
CA SER A 552 19.24 -10.21 -36.09
C SER A 552 20.15 -10.95 -35.13
N LEU A 553 21.38 -10.48 -34.98
CA LEU A 553 22.30 -10.84 -33.90
C LEU A 553 22.55 -9.59 -33.06
N VAL A 554 22.47 -9.72 -31.74
CA VAL A 554 22.70 -8.62 -30.79
C VAL A 554 23.61 -9.10 -29.66
N ARG A 555 24.69 -8.36 -29.40
CA ARG A 555 25.67 -8.61 -28.34
C ARG A 555 25.39 -7.69 -27.15
N THR A 556 25.10 -8.27 -25.99
CA THR A 556 24.88 -7.55 -24.72
C THR A 556 25.75 -8.19 -23.64
N THR A 557 25.22 -8.49 -22.45
CA THR A 557 25.83 -9.50 -21.56
C THR A 557 25.59 -10.93 -22.06
N ARG A 558 24.79 -11.10 -23.12
CA ARG A 558 24.47 -12.36 -23.79
C ARG A 558 24.57 -12.15 -25.30
N LEU A 559 24.76 -13.23 -26.06
CA LEU A 559 24.51 -13.24 -27.50
C LEU A 559 23.04 -13.61 -27.71
N ARG A 560 22.24 -12.70 -28.25
CA ARG A 560 20.85 -12.95 -28.64
C ARG A 560 20.76 -13.03 -30.16
N CYS A 561 20.10 -14.05 -30.67
CA CYS A 561 19.79 -14.18 -32.09
C CYS A 561 18.28 -14.28 -32.28
N GLU A 562 17.75 -13.55 -33.26
CA GLU A 562 16.33 -13.50 -33.61
C GLU A 562 16.15 -13.75 -35.11
N VAL A 563 15.12 -14.52 -35.46
CA VAL A 563 14.72 -14.79 -36.84
C VAL A 563 13.23 -14.50 -36.96
N GLY A 564 12.85 -13.55 -37.82
CA GLY A 564 11.47 -13.14 -38.04
C GLY A 564 10.94 -13.54 -39.42
N ASP A 565 9.67 -13.93 -39.48
CA ASP A 565 8.97 -14.25 -40.72
C ASP A 565 7.50 -13.80 -40.67
N ASP A 566 6.85 -13.73 -41.85
CA ASP A 566 5.47 -13.29 -42.03
C ASP A 566 4.41 -14.38 -41.78
N SER A 567 4.81 -15.56 -41.27
CA SER A 567 3.88 -16.64 -40.97
C SER A 567 3.45 -16.64 -39.49
N PRO A 568 2.15 -16.50 -39.17
CA PRO A 568 1.64 -16.48 -37.80
C PRO A 568 1.68 -17.87 -37.12
N LEU A 569 2.13 -18.91 -37.81
CA LEU A 569 2.25 -20.27 -37.30
C LEU A 569 3.49 -20.41 -36.41
N LEU A 570 3.27 -20.37 -35.10
CA LEU A 570 4.32 -20.62 -34.09
C LEU A 570 4.89 -22.04 -34.24
N PRO A 571 6.22 -22.21 -34.23
CA PRO A 571 6.84 -23.51 -34.44
C PRO A 571 6.63 -24.38 -33.19
N ARG A 572 6.21 -25.64 -33.39
CA ARG A 572 5.94 -26.60 -32.30
C ARG A 572 7.03 -27.68 -32.26
N PRO A 573 7.62 -27.99 -31.09
CA PRO A 573 8.51 -29.13 -30.97
C PRO A 573 7.75 -30.42 -31.32
N ARG A 574 8.25 -31.19 -32.29
CA ARG A 574 7.71 -32.51 -32.62
C ARG A 574 8.46 -33.55 -31.81
N ARG A 575 7.76 -34.57 -31.29
CA ARG A 575 8.43 -35.80 -30.81
C ARG A 575 8.82 -36.60 -32.05
N THR A 576 10.12 -36.68 -32.30
CA THR A 576 10.70 -37.36 -33.45
C THR A 576 11.29 -38.71 -33.02
N GLY A 577 11.03 -39.77 -33.78
CA GLY A 577 11.68 -41.07 -33.62
C GLY A 577 13.15 -41.05 -34.06
N PRO A 578 13.91 -42.13 -33.79
CA PRO A 578 15.32 -42.23 -34.17
C PRO A 578 15.56 -42.17 -35.69
N GLU A 579 14.59 -42.61 -36.49
CA GLU A 579 14.60 -42.58 -37.97
C GLU A 579 14.13 -41.23 -38.58
N ASP A 580 13.51 -40.33 -37.81
CA ASP A 580 12.89 -39.12 -38.37
C ASP A 580 13.93 -38.08 -38.79
N GLU A 581 14.12 -37.88 -40.10
CA GLU A 581 15.05 -36.87 -40.67
C GLU A 581 14.59 -35.41 -40.46
N ARG A 582 13.30 -35.18 -40.15
CA ARG A 582 12.70 -33.83 -40.06
C ARG A 582 12.09 -33.57 -38.69
N GLY A 583 12.09 -32.31 -38.27
CA GLY A 583 11.44 -31.86 -37.03
C GLY A 583 12.33 -31.83 -35.77
N ARG A 584 13.63 -32.12 -35.90
CA ARG A 584 14.61 -32.06 -34.80
C ARG A 584 15.11 -30.64 -34.49
N GLY A 585 14.96 -29.66 -35.40
CA GLY A 585 15.57 -28.34 -35.28
C GLY A 585 15.34 -27.60 -33.95
N LEU A 586 14.08 -27.54 -33.49
CA LEU A 586 13.78 -26.94 -32.18
C LEU A 586 14.38 -27.72 -30.99
N GLN A 587 14.59 -29.03 -31.12
CA GLN A 587 15.25 -29.82 -30.08
C GLN A 587 16.76 -29.52 -30.03
N ILE A 588 17.38 -29.23 -31.18
CA ILE A 588 18.78 -28.80 -31.27
C ILE A 588 18.92 -27.42 -30.60
N VAL A 589 18.07 -26.46 -30.97
CA VAL A 589 18.02 -25.13 -30.33
C VAL A 589 17.81 -25.24 -28.82
N ALA A 590 16.88 -26.09 -28.38
CA ALA A 590 16.60 -26.32 -26.96
C ALA A 590 17.75 -26.99 -26.18
N ARG A 591 18.72 -27.62 -26.85
CA ARG A 591 19.92 -28.21 -26.23
C ARG A 591 21.13 -27.28 -26.27
N CYS A 592 21.24 -26.42 -27.28
CA CYS A 592 22.41 -25.56 -27.51
C CYS A 592 22.23 -24.13 -26.95
N ALA A 593 20.99 -23.65 -26.79
CA ALA A 593 20.70 -22.34 -26.22
C ALA A 593 20.58 -22.39 -24.69
N GLU A 594 20.93 -21.29 -24.01
CA GLU A 594 20.59 -21.11 -22.60
C GLU A 594 19.08 -20.87 -22.42
N ARG A 595 18.50 -20.07 -23.33
CA ARG A 595 17.08 -19.74 -23.39
C ARG A 595 16.67 -19.62 -24.86
N TRP A 596 15.44 -19.99 -25.19
CA TRP A 596 14.87 -19.77 -26.51
C TRP A 596 13.36 -19.54 -26.39
N GLY A 597 12.75 -18.97 -27.42
CA GLY A 597 11.32 -18.74 -27.45
C GLY A 597 10.80 -18.42 -28.85
N ALA A 598 9.48 -18.29 -28.96
CA ALA A 598 8.82 -17.81 -30.16
C ALA A 598 7.65 -16.89 -29.77
N THR A 599 7.63 -15.70 -30.34
CA THR A 599 6.61 -14.66 -30.12
C THR A 599 5.82 -14.46 -31.41
N ARG A 600 4.49 -14.41 -31.33
CA ARG A 600 3.64 -14.04 -32.47
C ARG A 600 3.61 -12.52 -32.57
N LEU A 601 3.79 -11.99 -33.77
CA LEU A 601 3.60 -10.57 -34.08
C LEU A 601 2.26 -10.40 -34.80
N GLY A 602 1.73 -9.18 -34.87
CA GLY A 602 0.47 -8.89 -35.58
C GLY A 602 0.42 -9.44 -37.02
N THR A 603 1.54 -9.41 -37.76
CA THR A 603 1.63 -9.90 -39.15
C THR A 603 2.66 -11.02 -39.35
N GLY A 604 3.02 -11.78 -38.30
CA GLY A 604 4.04 -12.82 -38.42
C GLY A 604 4.48 -13.44 -37.10
N LYS A 605 5.77 -13.79 -37.00
CA LYS A 605 6.40 -14.25 -35.74
C LYS A 605 7.89 -13.94 -35.70
N VAL A 606 8.45 -13.97 -34.48
CA VAL A 606 9.89 -14.01 -34.23
C VAL A 606 10.23 -15.23 -33.39
N VAL A 607 11.19 -16.02 -33.84
CA VAL A 607 11.81 -17.13 -33.09
C VAL A 607 13.21 -16.69 -32.67
N TRP A 608 13.60 -16.96 -31.43
CA TRP A 608 14.84 -16.41 -30.88
C TRP A 608 15.53 -17.38 -29.92
N PHE A 609 16.85 -17.19 -29.75
CA PHE A 609 17.65 -17.88 -28.75
C PHE A 609 18.72 -16.96 -28.12
N GLU A 610 19.16 -17.32 -26.92
CA GLU A 610 20.22 -16.67 -26.14
C GLU A 610 21.35 -17.67 -25.84
N GLN A 611 22.59 -17.21 -25.98
CA GLN A 611 23.80 -17.89 -25.52
C GLN A 611 24.57 -17.00 -24.53
N ARG A 612 25.23 -17.62 -23.56
CA ARG A 612 26.19 -16.92 -22.70
C ARG A 612 27.42 -16.52 -23.51
N LEU A 613 27.95 -15.35 -23.21
CA LEU A 613 29.29 -14.97 -23.66
C LEU A 613 30.33 -15.73 -22.80
N PRO A 614 31.51 -16.08 -23.37
CA PRO A 614 32.56 -16.80 -22.67
C PRO A 614 33.26 -15.96 -21.57
#